data_AF-A0A8U0WHC0-F1
#
_entry.id   AF-A0A8U0WHC0-F1
#
_cell.length_a   1.000
_cell.length_b   1.000
_cell.length_c   1.000
_cell.angle_alpha   90.00
_cell.angle_beta   90.00
_cell.angle_gamma   90.00
#
_symmetry.space_group_name_H-M   'P 1'
#
loop_
_entity.id
_entity.type
_entity.pdbx_description
1 polymer ?
#
loop_
_entity_poly.entity_id
_entity_poly.type
_entity_poly.pdbx_seq_one_letter_code
_entity_poly.pdbx_strand_id
1 'polypeptide(L)'
;MANCKRNYLDPEDEDDNKGGRYEKIPPTSLPQKSEIFKSPPGHEELISTRSVPLNIYNLPPELLEKIIDYTNLRQHKILRTTSKRMREVSDEYIMHNFRKALKRCTTVYRCSYKSAVFKSIKQATEVYIRSGFRSIFCGCLLPILDSCTKDQFSPRMYQVENFLLHFFDITDSLLGNENSQQSRLLYTVTIMRFIKAFRKSAIIYSETAPSYWKVVVELKGPWLRESKYLAREHTQACNNLLVILTELLIADITRQELKRIWKCRNKIYIFGNDNSCSDCARRSYFTLIIHGPEKISALLRSCLENDLENFKWPLQWPRDQFTFYLNI
;
A
#
# COMPACT_ATOMS: atom_id res chain seq x y z
N MET A 1 -35.17 -2.19 -37.21
CA MET A 1 -36.20 -1.93 -36.17
C MET A 1 -35.81 -2.80 -34.97
N ALA A 2 -35.50 -2.33 -33.77
CA ALA A 2 -35.83 -1.10 -33.09
C ALA A 2 -34.58 -0.38 -32.53
N ASN A 3 -34.65 0.94 -32.55
CA ASN A 3 -33.76 1.88 -31.87
C ASN A 3 -33.94 1.74 -30.35
N CYS A 4 -32.84 1.69 -29.58
CA CYS A 4 -32.88 2.15 -28.20
C CYS A 4 -31.71 3.10 -27.95
N LYS A 5 -32.10 4.36 -27.70
CA LYS A 5 -31.29 5.57 -27.60
C LYS A 5 -30.35 5.50 -26.39
N ARG A 6 -29.10 5.93 -26.59
CA ARG A 6 -28.21 6.40 -25.53
C ARG A 6 -28.79 7.69 -24.97
N ASN A 7 -29.19 7.69 -23.71
CA ASN A 7 -29.37 8.93 -22.95
C ASN A 7 -28.03 9.25 -22.28
N TYR A 8 -27.29 10.18 -22.89
CA TYR A 8 -26.37 11.03 -22.15
C TYR A 8 -27.24 11.95 -21.29
N LEU A 9 -27.06 11.88 -19.97
CA LEU A 9 -27.51 12.92 -19.07
C LEU A 9 -26.25 13.64 -18.58
N ASP A 10 -26.02 14.81 -19.18
CA ASP A 10 -25.27 15.89 -18.54
C ASP A 10 -25.98 16.24 -17.22
N PRO A 11 -25.25 16.39 -16.11
CA PRO A 11 -25.69 17.25 -15.04
C PRO A 11 -25.26 18.67 -15.38
N GLU A 12 -26.25 19.50 -15.65
CA GLU A 12 -26.13 20.95 -15.73
C GLU A 12 -25.40 21.51 -14.51
N ASP A 13 -24.63 22.55 -14.78
CA ASP A 13 -24.06 23.50 -13.84
C ASP A 13 -25.15 24.01 -12.87
N GLU A 14 -25.15 23.49 -11.64
CA GLU A 14 -25.72 24.20 -10.50
C GLU A 14 -24.62 24.93 -9.75
N ASP A 15 -24.58 26.21 -10.09
CA ASP A 15 -23.85 27.33 -9.49
C ASP A 15 -24.32 27.54 -8.04
N ASP A 16 -23.77 26.77 -7.10
CA ASP A 16 -24.02 26.99 -5.66
C ASP A 16 -22.94 27.89 -5.06
N ASN A 17 -23.01 29.14 -5.51
CA ASN A 17 -22.29 30.28 -4.98
C ASN A 17 -22.79 30.61 -3.56
N LYS A 18 -22.30 29.88 -2.55
CA LYS A 18 -22.39 30.28 -1.14
C LYS A 18 -21.02 30.67 -0.63
N GLY A 19 -20.61 31.86 -1.05
CA GLY A 19 -19.49 32.59 -0.49
C GLY A 19 -19.69 32.86 1.00
N GLY A 20 -18.93 32.14 1.83
CA GLY A 20 -18.57 32.62 3.15
C GLY A 20 -17.66 33.83 2.98
N ARG A 21 -18.20 35.03 3.24
CA ARG A 21 -17.44 36.29 3.31
C ARG A 21 -16.30 36.13 4.31
N TYR A 22 -15.09 35.93 3.83
CA TYR A 22 -13.91 36.40 4.57
C TYR A 22 -13.71 37.85 4.15
N GLU A 23 -14.04 38.76 5.07
CA GLU A 23 -13.59 40.14 4.96
C GLU A 23 -12.08 40.15 4.71
N LYS A 24 -11.66 40.80 3.62
CA LYS A 24 -10.26 41.17 3.43
C LYS A 24 -9.89 42.08 4.59
N ILE A 25 -9.18 41.54 5.58
CA ILE A 25 -8.49 42.35 6.59
C ILE A 25 -7.50 43.23 5.82
N PRO A 26 -7.62 44.57 5.83
CA PRO A 26 -6.61 45.43 5.25
C PRO A 26 -5.29 45.23 6.01
N PRO A 27 -4.13 45.45 5.38
CA PRO A 27 -2.85 45.37 6.08
C PRO A 27 -2.84 46.45 7.16
N THR A 28 -3.18 46.06 8.39
CA THR A 28 -3.10 46.93 9.54
C THR A 28 -1.64 46.97 9.91
N SER A 29 -1.00 48.10 9.61
CA SER A 29 0.31 48.45 10.15
C SER A 29 0.30 48.17 11.64
N LEU A 30 1.10 47.19 12.06
CA LEU A 30 1.38 46.92 13.48
C LEU A 30 1.78 48.25 14.14
N PRO A 31 1.05 48.74 15.14
CA PRO A 31 1.60 49.79 15.97
C PRO A 31 2.75 49.18 16.76
N GLN A 32 3.98 49.63 16.48
CA GLN A 32 5.08 49.54 17.43
C GLN A 32 4.68 50.35 18.68
N LYS A 33 3.92 49.75 19.59
CA LYS A 33 3.84 50.20 20.97
C LYS A 33 4.72 49.27 21.79
N SER A 34 5.96 49.71 21.99
CA SER A 34 6.74 49.30 23.15
C SER A 34 5.99 49.77 24.40
N GLU A 35 5.27 48.87 25.06
CA GLU A 35 4.84 49.12 26.43
C GLU A 35 6.08 49.07 27.32
N ILE A 36 6.51 50.25 27.74
CA ILE A 36 7.54 50.41 28.77
C ILE A 36 6.88 50.04 30.10
N PHE A 37 7.04 48.79 30.53
CA PHE A 37 6.86 48.43 31.93
C PHE A 37 7.98 49.10 32.73
N LYS A 38 7.66 50.15 33.48
CA LYS A 38 8.56 50.72 34.48
C LYS A 38 8.58 49.78 35.69
N SER A 39 9.60 48.94 35.80
CA SER A 39 10.02 48.33 37.07
C SER A 39 10.82 49.35 37.90
N PRO A 40 10.85 49.22 39.25
CA PRO A 40 11.63 50.10 40.13
C PRO A 40 13.14 49.92 39.90
N PRO A 41 13.98 50.91 40.24
CA PRO A 41 15.38 50.94 39.83
C PRO A 41 16.24 50.00 40.71
N GLY A 42 17.06 49.17 40.06
CA GLY A 42 18.14 48.43 40.69
C GLY A 42 18.40 47.08 40.02
N HIS A 43 19.53 46.99 39.33
CA HIS A 43 20.07 45.84 38.55
C HIS A 43 19.65 45.78 37.07
N GLU A 44 20.34 46.59 36.26
CA GLU A 44 20.48 46.35 34.82
C GLU A 44 21.37 45.12 34.59
N GLU A 45 20.79 43.92 34.56
CA GLU A 45 21.34 42.85 33.73
C GLU A 45 20.73 42.97 32.34
N LEU A 46 21.56 43.38 31.38
CA LEU A 46 21.30 43.32 29.94
C LEU A 46 21.12 41.85 29.53
N ILE A 47 19.93 41.27 29.75
CA ILE A 47 19.53 40.07 29.03
C ILE A 47 19.20 40.52 27.61
N SER A 48 20.20 40.48 26.74
CA SER A 48 20.00 40.46 25.30
C SER A 48 19.22 39.19 24.95
N THR A 49 17.89 39.25 25.05
CA THR A 49 17.00 38.24 24.46
C THR A 49 17.02 38.43 22.95
N ARG A 50 18.12 38.01 22.31
CA ARG A 50 18.05 37.54 20.93
C ARG A 50 17.03 36.41 20.96
N SER A 51 15.79 36.70 20.57
CA SER A 51 14.77 35.69 20.37
C SER A 51 15.34 34.75 19.31
N VAL A 52 15.81 33.58 19.75
CA VAL A 52 16.23 32.53 18.84
C VAL A 52 15.00 32.23 18.00
N PRO A 53 15.04 32.40 16.67
CA PRO A 53 13.87 32.16 15.85
C PRO A 53 13.40 30.72 16.09
N LEU A 54 12.21 30.60 16.66
CA LEU A 54 11.58 29.32 16.98
C LEU A 54 11.34 28.58 15.67
N ASN A 55 12.20 27.61 15.41
CA ASN A 55 12.10 26.77 14.24
C ASN A 55 11.11 25.64 14.53
N ILE A 56 10.13 25.41 13.66
CA ILE A 56 9.20 24.27 13.72
C ILE A 56 9.99 22.95 13.81
N TYR A 57 11.18 22.89 13.20
CA TYR A 57 12.07 21.74 13.32
C TYR A 57 12.53 21.42 14.74
N ASN A 58 12.45 22.35 15.69
CA ASN A 58 12.87 22.09 17.06
C ASN A 58 11.75 21.50 17.92
N LEU A 59 10.52 21.40 17.40
CA LEU A 59 9.40 20.84 18.14
C LEU A 59 9.55 19.31 18.32
N PRO A 60 9.14 18.76 19.46
CA PRO A 60 9.01 17.33 19.67
C PRO A 60 8.14 16.66 18.59
N PRO A 61 8.42 15.41 18.20
CA PRO A 61 7.64 14.67 17.20
C PRO A 61 6.14 14.66 17.49
N GLU A 62 5.73 14.57 18.76
CA GLU A 62 4.34 14.50 19.19
C GLU A 62 3.57 15.80 18.89
N LEU A 63 4.25 16.96 18.98
CA LEU A 63 3.65 18.24 18.60
C LEU A 63 3.58 18.40 17.09
N LEU A 64 4.58 17.88 16.37
CA LEU A 64 4.59 17.87 14.91
C LEU A 64 3.47 16.97 14.34
N GLU A 65 3.21 15.82 14.95
CA GLU A 65 2.09 14.94 14.60
C GLU A 65 0.74 15.66 14.79
N LYS A 66 0.57 16.38 15.91
CA LYS A 66 -0.64 17.20 16.13
C LYS A 66 -0.78 18.30 15.09
N ILE A 67 0.30 18.94 14.66
CA ILE A 67 0.25 19.93 13.56
C ILE A 67 -0.20 19.26 12.27
N ILE A 68 0.30 18.06 11.97
CA ILE A 68 -0.10 17.28 10.80
C ILE A 68 -1.60 16.96 10.82
N ASP A 69 -2.20 16.67 11.98
CA ASP A 69 -3.66 16.43 12.09
C ASP A 69 -4.52 17.59 11.60
N TYR A 70 -4.02 18.83 11.66
CA TYR A 70 -4.73 20.02 11.18
C TYR A 70 -4.47 20.33 9.70
N THR A 71 -3.66 19.52 9.02
CA THR A 71 -3.29 19.77 7.62
C THR A 71 -4.19 19.00 6.67
N ASN A 72 -4.56 19.61 5.55
CA ASN A 72 -5.19 18.88 4.45
C ASN A 72 -4.16 18.07 3.64
N LEU A 73 -4.63 17.16 2.78
CA LEU A 73 -3.78 16.35 1.91
C LEU A 73 -2.68 17.13 1.17
N ARG A 74 -3.01 18.30 0.61
CA ARG A 74 -2.06 19.11 -0.15
C ARG A 74 -0.97 19.65 0.76
N GLN A 75 -1.35 20.19 1.92
CA GLN A 75 -0.43 20.68 2.94
C GLN A 75 0.45 19.55 3.48
N HIS A 76 -0.11 18.38 3.76
CA HIS A 76 0.66 17.24 4.25
C HIS A 76 1.68 16.74 3.23
N LYS A 77 1.31 16.71 1.94
CA LYS A 77 2.25 16.42 0.84
C LYS A 77 3.40 17.42 0.79
N ILE A 78 3.12 18.72 0.93
CA ILE A 78 4.16 19.77 0.98
C ILE A 78 5.05 19.58 2.21
N LEU A 79 4.48 19.33 3.38
CA LEU A 79 5.25 19.10 4.61
C LEU A 79 6.26 17.96 4.42
N ARG A 80 5.87 16.85 3.78
CA ARG A 80 6.76 15.70 3.51
C ARG A 80 7.96 16.03 2.62
N THR A 81 7.89 17.08 1.80
CA THR A 81 8.98 17.48 0.91
C THR A 81 9.89 18.56 1.50
N THR A 82 9.49 19.22 2.59
CA THR A 82 10.25 20.33 3.18
C THR A 82 11.59 19.90 3.81
N SER A 83 11.64 18.72 4.44
CA SER A 83 12.88 18.18 5.01
C SER A 83 12.80 16.69 5.28
N LYS A 84 13.95 16.08 5.55
CA LYS A 84 14.06 14.69 6.01
C LYS A 84 13.30 14.45 7.33
N ARG A 85 13.49 15.31 8.34
CA ARG A 85 12.82 15.19 9.65
C ARG A 85 11.30 15.24 9.53
N MET A 86 10.76 16.18 8.73
CA MET A 86 9.31 16.29 8.56
C MET A 86 8.74 15.07 7.81
N ARG A 87 9.49 14.51 6.85
CA ARG A 87 9.13 13.27 6.19
C ARG A 87 9.10 12.09 7.16
N GLU A 88 10.09 11.97 8.02
CA GLU A 88 10.17 10.90 9.03
C GLU A 88 9.01 10.97 10.03
N VAL A 89 8.71 12.16 10.56
CA VAL A 89 7.55 12.36 11.45
C VAL A 89 6.25 12.02 10.73
N SER A 90 6.09 12.46 9.49
CA SER A 90 4.93 12.11 8.66
C SER A 90 4.83 10.61 8.39
N ASP A 91 5.96 9.92 8.16
CA ASP A 91 6.01 8.47 7.96
C ASP A 91 5.61 7.71 9.23
N GLU A 92 6.02 8.18 10.41
CA GLU A 92 5.57 7.62 11.70
C GLU A 92 4.07 7.80 11.90
N TYR A 93 3.58 9.03 11.70
CA TYR A 93 2.15 9.36 11.77
C TYR A 93 1.29 8.47 10.85
N ILE A 94 1.64 8.36 9.57
CA ILE A 94 0.91 7.57 8.57
C ILE A 94 0.93 6.08 8.95
N MET A 95 2.08 5.56 9.37
CA MET A 95 2.20 4.17 9.80
C MET A 95 1.42 3.89 11.07
N HIS A 96 1.41 4.81 12.03
CA HIS A 96 0.62 4.70 13.25
C HIS A 96 -0.86 4.57 12.89
N ASN A 97 -1.38 5.47 12.05
CA ASN A 97 -2.77 5.43 11.61
C ASN A 97 -3.13 4.17 10.83
N PHE A 98 -2.26 3.72 9.92
CA PHE A 98 -2.44 2.46 9.20
C PHE A 98 -2.49 1.25 10.15
N ARG A 99 -1.53 1.15 11.10
CA ARG A 99 -1.48 0.06 12.09
C ARG A 99 -2.68 0.08 13.03
N LYS A 100 -3.09 1.27 13.48
CA LYS A 100 -4.28 1.47 14.31
C LYS A 100 -5.55 1.01 13.59
N ALA A 101 -5.70 1.38 12.32
CA ALA A 101 -6.82 0.95 11.50
C ALA A 101 -6.80 -0.57 11.26
N LEU A 102 -5.65 -1.14 10.90
CA LEU A 102 -5.48 -2.58 10.73
C LEU A 102 -5.83 -3.36 12.02
N LYS A 103 -5.34 -2.91 13.18
CA LYS A 103 -5.61 -3.54 14.49
C LYS A 103 -7.11 -3.53 14.78
N ARG A 104 -7.77 -2.37 14.65
CA ARG A 104 -9.21 -2.19 14.88
C ARG A 104 -10.04 -3.11 13.96
N CYS A 105 -9.64 -3.25 12.70
CA CYS A 105 -10.34 -4.10 11.74
C CYS A 105 -10.09 -5.61 11.96
N THR A 106 -8.95 -5.98 12.56
CA THR A 106 -8.61 -7.37 12.85
C THR A 106 -9.32 -7.88 14.11
N THR A 107 -9.56 -7.01 15.10
CA THR A 107 -10.22 -7.39 16.36
C THR A 107 -11.75 -7.36 16.27
N VAL A 108 -12.34 -6.34 15.64
CA VAL A 108 -13.80 -6.11 15.68
C VAL A 108 -14.53 -6.67 14.46
N TYR A 109 -13.95 -6.57 13.26
CA TYR A 109 -14.65 -6.85 12.00
C TYR A 109 -13.86 -7.74 11.06
N ARG A 110 -13.52 -8.96 11.51
CA ARG A 110 -12.55 -9.87 10.86
C ARG A 110 -12.78 -10.12 9.36
N CYS A 111 -14.04 -10.18 8.93
CA CYS A 111 -14.45 -10.46 7.54
C CYS A 111 -15.11 -9.25 6.85
N SER A 112 -15.03 -8.05 7.42
CA SER A 112 -15.56 -6.86 6.75
C SER A 112 -14.68 -6.47 5.56
N TYR A 113 -15.28 -5.83 4.57
CA TYR A 113 -14.56 -5.28 3.41
C TYR A 113 -13.39 -4.39 3.82
N LYS A 114 -13.61 -3.50 4.80
CA LYS A 114 -12.55 -2.65 5.35
C LYS A 114 -11.37 -3.46 5.91
N SER A 115 -11.65 -4.51 6.69
CA SER A 115 -10.61 -5.40 7.22
C SER A 115 -9.87 -6.14 6.11
N ALA A 116 -10.61 -6.63 5.12
CA ALA A 116 -10.07 -7.30 3.96
C ALA A 116 -9.11 -6.39 3.17
N VAL A 117 -9.49 -5.13 2.93
CA VAL A 117 -8.63 -4.16 2.24
C VAL A 117 -7.34 -3.91 3.01
N PHE A 118 -7.41 -3.61 4.32
CA PHE A 118 -6.20 -3.35 5.11
C PHE A 118 -5.26 -4.56 5.20
N LYS A 119 -5.83 -5.76 5.39
CA LYS A 119 -5.06 -7.00 5.39
C LYS A 119 -4.38 -7.21 4.04
N SER A 120 -5.11 -6.99 2.94
CA SER A 120 -4.58 -7.21 1.59
C SER A 120 -3.53 -6.16 1.21
N ILE A 121 -3.71 -4.88 1.58
CA ILE A 121 -2.66 -3.85 1.44
C ILE A 121 -1.42 -4.25 2.23
N LYS A 122 -1.56 -4.69 3.49
CA LYS A 122 -0.42 -5.17 4.28
C LYS A 122 0.28 -6.33 3.55
N GLN A 123 -0.46 -7.31 3.06
CA GLN A 123 0.16 -8.44 2.35
C GLN A 123 0.91 -8.01 1.09
N ALA A 124 0.36 -7.06 0.33
CA ALA A 124 0.98 -6.55 -0.89
C ALA A 124 2.29 -5.79 -0.63
N THR A 125 2.39 -5.06 0.49
CA THR A 125 3.48 -4.11 0.70
C THR A 125 4.46 -4.49 1.81
N GLU A 126 4.14 -5.44 2.69
CA GLU A 126 4.96 -5.73 3.89
C GLU A 126 6.40 -6.10 3.55
N VAL A 127 6.62 -6.90 2.51
CA VAL A 127 7.95 -7.32 2.06
C VAL A 127 8.78 -6.10 1.63
N TYR A 128 8.19 -5.19 0.87
CA TYR A 128 8.83 -3.96 0.40
C TYR A 128 9.09 -2.96 1.53
N ILE A 129 8.12 -2.77 2.43
CA ILE A 129 8.27 -1.90 3.61
C ILE A 129 9.46 -2.36 4.45
N ARG A 130 9.56 -3.68 4.72
CA ARG A 130 10.67 -4.27 5.48
C ARG A 130 12.00 -4.22 4.74
N SER A 131 11.99 -4.00 3.44
CA SER A 131 13.17 -3.86 2.59
C SER A 131 13.64 -2.42 2.41
N GLY A 132 13.02 -1.47 3.11
CA GLY A 132 13.43 -0.05 3.10
C GLY A 132 12.48 0.88 2.36
N PHE A 133 11.40 0.38 1.75
CA PHE A 133 10.45 1.21 0.97
C PHE A 133 9.33 1.83 1.82
N ARG A 134 9.54 1.96 3.14
CA ARG A 134 8.57 2.51 4.09
C ARG A 134 8.11 3.93 3.71
N SER A 135 9.04 4.82 3.38
CA SER A 135 8.69 6.22 3.08
C SER A 135 7.86 6.36 1.79
N ILE A 136 8.12 5.50 0.81
CA ILE A 136 7.33 5.41 -0.43
C ILE A 136 5.92 4.93 -0.11
N PHE A 137 5.82 3.85 0.66
CA PHE A 137 4.52 3.32 1.11
C PHE A 137 3.70 4.42 1.79
N CYS A 138 4.29 5.15 2.73
CA CYS A 138 3.61 6.25 3.42
C CYS A 138 3.17 7.35 2.46
N GLY A 139 4.03 7.76 1.52
CA GLY A 139 3.71 8.76 0.51
C GLY A 139 2.54 8.35 -0.39
N CYS A 140 2.52 7.09 -0.83
CA CYS A 140 1.47 6.54 -1.69
C CYS A 140 0.17 6.28 -0.93
N LEU A 141 0.24 5.87 0.35
CA LEU A 141 -0.92 5.55 1.17
C LEU A 141 -1.67 6.81 1.64
N LEU A 142 -0.96 7.94 1.76
CA LEU A 142 -1.52 9.18 2.32
C LEU A 142 -2.88 9.60 1.70
N PRO A 143 -3.06 9.64 0.36
CA PRO A 143 -4.36 9.95 -0.25
C PRO A 143 -5.49 8.98 0.16
N ILE A 144 -5.17 7.70 0.37
CA ILE A 144 -6.14 6.72 0.87
C ILE A 144 -6.56 7.09 2.29
N LEU A 145 -5.62 7.39 3.18
CA LEU A 145 -5.95 7.73 4.57
C LEU A 145 -6.75 9.04 4.66
N ASP A 146 -6.36 10.06 3.91
CA ASP A 146 -6.99 11.38 3.93
C ASP A 146 -8.45 11.33 3.44
N SER A 147 -8.70 10.59 2.34
CA SER A 147 -10.06 10.39 1.81
C SER A 147 -11.00 9.64 2.76
N CYS A 148 -10.49 9.11 3.86
CA CYS A 148 -11.20 8.25 4.78
C CYS A 148 -11.33 8.84 6.21
N THR A 149 -11.01 10.12 6.41
CA THR A 149 -11.02 10.83 7.70
C THR A 149 -12.43 11.14 8.25
N LYS A 150 -13.49 10.98 7.45
CA LYS A 150 -14.89 11.30 7.83
C LYS A 150 -15.73 10.06 8.17
N ASP A 151 -15.29 9.26 9.15
CA ASP A 151 -15.95 8.06 9.72
C ASP A 151 -16.34 6.89 8.78
N GLN A 152 -16.47 7.11 7.48
CA GLN A 152 -16.63 6.08 6.44
C GLN A 152 -15.27 5.71 5.85
N PHE A 153 -14.38 5.17 6.70
CA PHE A 153 -13.11 4.64 6.21
C PHE A 153 -13.37 3.30 5.52
N SER A 154 -13.66 3.32 4.22
CA SER A 154 -13.79 2.14 3.37
C SER A 154 -13.28 2.46 1.96
N PRO A 155 -11.95 2.44 1.74
CA PRO A 155 -11.38 2.76 0.43
C PRO A 155 -11.94 1.82 -0.63
N ARG A 156 -12.40 2.41 -1.73
CA ARG A 156 -12.95 1.66 -2.87
C ARG A 156 -11.82 0.94 -3.60
N MET A 157 -12.14 -0.18 -4.25
CA MET A 157 -11.13 -1.02 -4.90
C MET A 157 -10.24 -0.24 -5.88
N TYR A 158 -10.79 0.64 -6.71
CA TYR A 158 -10.00 1.46 -7.64
C TYR A 158 -8.95 2.35 -6.94
N GLN A 159 -9.22 2.81 -5.70
CA GLN A 159 -8.26 3.59 -4.93
C GLN A 159 -7.10 2.72 -4.46
N VAL A 160 -7.40 1.47 -4.07
CA VAL A 160 -6.41 0.45 -3.69
C VAL A 160 -5.56 0.06 -4.90
N GLU A 161 -6.18 -0.17 -6.05
CA GLU A 161 -5.49 -0.47 -7.32
C GLU A 161 -4.52 0.65 -7.69
N ASN A 162 -5.00 1.90 -7.74
CA ASN A 162 -4.18 3.06 -8.08
C ASN A 162 -3.02 3.23 -7.09
N PHE A 163 -3.28 3.03 -5.79
CA PHE A 163 -2.24 3.06 -4.77
C PHE A 163 -1.17 1.99 -5.01
N LEU A 164 -1.57 0.75 -5.25
CA LEU A 164 -0.63 -0.37 -5.43
C LEU A 164 0.20 -0.20 -6.70
N LEU A 165 -0.45 0.14 -7.82
CA LEU A 165 0.24 0.42 -9.08
C LEU A 165 1.28 1.52 -8.90
N HIS A 166 0.87 2.66 -8.33
CA HIS A 166 1.79 3.78 -8.09
C HIS A 166 2.91 3.42 -7.10
N PHE A 167 2.61 2.65 -6.05
CA PHE A 167 3.62 2.16 -5.10
C PHE A 167 4.66 1.26 -5.76
N PHE A 168 4.24 0.30 -6.57
CA PHE A 168 5.15 -0.60 -7.26
C PHE A 168 5.94 0.12 -8.37
N ASP A 169 5.30 1.00 -9.13
CA ASP A 169 5.97 1.79 -10.18
C ASP A 169 7.12 2.63 -9.62
N ILE A 170 6.89 3.34 -8.50
CA ILE A 170 7.97 4.12 -7.84
C ILE A 170 9.05 3.18 -7.29
N THR A 171 8.65 2.06 -6.69
CA THR A 171 9.59 1.12 -6.08
C THR A 171 10.51 0.50 -7.13
N ASP A 172 9.96 0.07 -8.27
CA ASP A 172 10.72 -0.48 -9.39
C ASP A 172 11.63 0.57 -10.02
N SER A 173 11.18 1.83 -10.14
CA SER A 173 12.02 2.93 -10.63
C SER A 173 13.27 3.15 -9.76
N LEU A 174 13.16 2.96 -8.45
CA LEU A 174 14.27 3.11 -7.50
C LEU A 174 15.18 1.89 -7.43
N LEU A 175 14.65 0.70 -7.67
CA LEU A 175 15.43 -0.52 -7.81
C LEU A 175 16.31 -0.49 -9.08
N GLY A 176 15.99 0.37 -10.05
CA GLY A 176 16.82 0.70 -11.21
C GLY A 176 16.95 -0.41 -12.27
N ASN A 177 16.53 -1.64 -11.95
CA ASN A 177 16.44 -2.76 -12.87
C ASN A 177 15.38 -3.76 -12.36
N GLU A 178 14.26 -3.89 -13.09
CA GLU A 178 13.20 -4.88 -12.82
C GLU A 178 13.74 -6.33 -12.86
N ASN A 179 14.83 -6.56 -13.58
CA ASN A 179 15.53 -7.85 -13.61
C ASN A 179 16.60 -8.00 -12.53
N SER A 180 16.72 -7.04 -11.60
CA SER A 180 17.61 -7.18 -10.45
C SER A 180 17.19 -8.38 -9.59
N GLN A 181 18.17 -9.06 -9.01
CA GLN A 181 17.91 -10.17 -8.08
C GLN A 181 17.09 -9.69 -6.88
N GLN A 182 17.27 -8.43 -6.47
CA GLN A 182 16.49 -7.83 -5.39
C GLN A 182 15.01 -7.68 -5.79
N SER A 183 14.69 -7.07 -6.94
CA SER A 183 13.30 -6.95 -7.39
C SER A 183 12.64 -8.32 -7.51
N ARG A 184 13.33 -9.27 -8.15
CA ARG A 184 12.87 -10.66 -8.28
C ARG A 184 12.57 -11.30 -6.92
N LEU A 185 13.46 -11.15 -5.95
CA LEU A 185 13.28 -11.70 -4.60
C LEU A 185 12.08 -11.09 -3.89
N LEU A 186 11.96 -9.76 -3.88
CA LEU A 186 10.83 -9.09 -3.22
C LEU A 186 9.51 -9.50 -3.86
N TYR A 187 9.47 -9.57 -5.18
CA TYR A 187 8.31 -10.04 -5.93
C TYR A 187 7.95 -11.49 -5.57
N THR A 188 8.90 -12.42 -5.66
CA THR A 188 8.66 -13.85 -5.40
C THR A 188 8.18 -14.10 -3.96
N VAL A 189 8.82 -13.47 -2.96
CA VAL A 189 8.39 -13.57 -1.56
C VAL A 189 6.98 -13.03 -1.38
N THR A 190 6.65 -11.90 -2.03
CA THR A 190 5.30 -11.30 -1.96
C THR A 190 4.25 -12.23 -2.57
N ILE A 191 4.51 -12.81 -3.74
CA ILE A 191 3.61 -13.79 -4.39
C ILE A 191 3.36 -15.00 -3.49
N MET A 192 4.41 -15.59 -2.93
CA MET A 192 4.28 -16.77 -2.07
C MET A 192 3.47 -16.47 -0.80
N ARG A 193 3.74 -15.32 -0.17
CA ARG A 193 2.97 -14.88 0.99
C ARG A 193 1.51 -14.60 0.63
N PHE A 194 1.23 -14.06 -0.55
CA PHE A 194 -0.15 -13.91 -1.05
C PHE A 194 -0.85 -15.26 -1.18
N ILE A 195 -0.21 -16.22 -1.85
CA ILE A 195 -0.76 -17.56 -2.05
C ILE A 195 -1.09 -18.19 -0.69
N LYS A 196 -0.18 -18.08 0.30
CA LYS A 196 -0.40 -18.58 1.66
C LYS A 196 -1.51 -17.83 2.42
N ALA A 197 -1.78 -16.56 2.09
CA ALA A 197 -2.78 -15.75 2.78
C ALA A 197 -4.23 -16.16 2.47
N PHE A 198 -4.47 -16.88 1.38
CA PHE A 198 -5.81 -17.39 1.04
C PHE A 198 -6.22 -18.50 2.01
N ARG A 199 -7.50 -18.47 2.41
CA ARG A 199 -8.06 -19.35 3.45
C ARG A 199 -7.95 -20.84 3.10
N LYS A 200 -8.10 -21.19 1.82
CA LYS A 200 -8.08 -22.57 1.32
C LYS A 200 -6.89 -22.80 0.38
N SER A 201 -5.72 -22.32 0.78
CA SER A 201 -4.45 -22.62 0.10
C SER A 201 -3.88 -23.95 0.59
N ALA A 202 -3.45 -24.81 -0.34
CA ALA A 202 -2.86 -26.10 0.00
C ALA A 202 -1.72 -26.46 -0.97
N ILE A 203 -0.58 -26.90 -0.44
CA ILE A 203 0.48 -27.48 -1.26
C ILE A 203 0.03 -28.88 -1.67
N ILE A 204 -0.11 -29.11 -2.97
CA ILE A 204 -0.54 -30.42 -3.52
C ILE A 204 0.62 -31.20 -4.12
N TYR A 205 1.74 -30.53 -4.41
CA TYR A 205 2.96 -31.13 -4.93
C TYR A 205 4.17 -30.31 -4.50
N SER A 206 5.26 -30.98 -4.14
CA SER A 206 6.55 -30.36 -3.83
C SER A 206 7.66 -31.32 -4.24
N GLU A 207 8.62 -30.81 -5.01
CA GLU A 207 9.81 -31.52 -5.48
C GLU A 207 11.02 -30.64 -5.21
N THR A 208 12.03 -31.19 -4.53
CA THR A 208 13.25 -30.47 -4.15
C THR A 208 14.47 -31.21 -4.62
N ALA A 209 15.42 -30.48 -5.21
CA ALA A 209 16.78 -30.92 -5.53
C ALA A 209 17.78 -29.77 -5.20
N PRO A 210 19.10 -30.03 -5.13
CA PRO A 210 20.07 -29.09 -4.54
C PRO A 210 20.08 -27.65 -5.10
N SER A 211 19.67 -27.46 -6.35
CA SER A 211 19.59 -26.15 -7.00
C SER A 211 18.22 -25.87 -7.62
N TYR A 212 17.20 -26.62 -7.19
CA TYR A 212 15.89 -26.65 -7.82
C TYR A 212 14.80 -26.91 -6.79
N TRP A 213 13.75 -26.10 -6.83
CA TRP A 213 12.55 -26.37 -6.05
C TRP A 213 11.32 -26.06 -6.88
N LYS A 214 10.43 -27.05 -6.99
CA LYS A 214 9.14 -26.92 -7.67
C LYS A 214 8.04 -27.23 -6.67
N VAL A 215 7.04 -26.36 -6.62
CA VAL A 215 5.88 -26.53 -5.75
C VAL A 215 4.62 -26.16 -6.52
N VAL A 216 3.56 -26.94 -6.34
CA VAL A 216 2.23 -26.61 -6.85
C VAL A 216 1.31 -26.34 -5.68
N VAL A 217 0.73 -25.15 -5.67
CA VAL A 217 -0.24 -24.72 -4.65
C VAL A 217 -1.61 -24.61 -5.28
N GLU A 218 -2.57 -25.33 -4.71
CA GLU A 218 -3.99 -25.24 -5.04
C GLU A 218 -4.63 -24.12 -4.22
N LEU A 219 -5.40 -23.24 -4.88
CA LEU A 219 -6.36 -22.34 -4.25
C LEU A 219 -7.77 -22.82 -4.57
N LYS A 220 -8.58 -23.13 -3.54
CA LYS A 220 -9.99 -23.52 -3.70
C LYS A 220 -10.93 -22.33 -3.47
N GLY A 221 -11.73 -21.96 -4.47
CA GLY A 221 -12.65 -20.82 -4.44
C GLY A 221 -12.14 -19.66 -5.30
N PRO A 222 -11.03 -18.98 -4.92
CA PRO A 222 -10.36 -18.03 -5.77
C PRO A 222 -9.77 -18.72 -7.01
N TRP A 223 -10.04 -18.16 -8.18
CA TRP A 223 -9.53 -18.67 -9.45
C TRP A 223 -9.03 -17.54 -10.35
N LEU A 224 -8.01 -17.84 -11.12
CA LEU A 224 -7.29 -16.95 -12.02
C LEU A 224 -6.86 -17.75 -13.26
N ARG A 225 -7.06 -17.17 -14.44
CA ARG A 225 -6.61 -17.70 -15.73
C ARG A 225 -5.91 -16.59 -16.51
N GLU A 226 -4.77 -16.91 -17.11
CA GLU A 226 -4.06 -16.03 -18.03
C GLU A 226 -4.28 -16.48 -19.48
N SER A 227 -4.61 -15.54 -20.36
CA SER A 227 -4.58 -15.75 -21.81
C SER A 227 -3.55 -14.82 -22.45
N LYS A 228 -2.63 -15.39 -23.25
CA LYS A 228 -1.60 -14.66 -23.98
C LYS A 228 -2.12 -14.35 -25.38
N TYR A 229 -2.17 -13.07 -25.76
CA TYR A 229 -2.67 -12.67 -27.09
C TYR A 229 -1.58 -12.58 -28.15
N LEU A 230 -0.33 -12.29 -27.80
CA LEU A 230 0.82 -12.25 -28.72
C LEU A 230 2.14 -12.33 -27.94
N ALA A 231 3.06 -13.16 -28.41
CA ALA A 231 4.37 -13.39 -27.79
C ALA A 231 5.32 -12.21 -28.03
N ARG A 232 5.76 -11.58 -26.94
CA ARG A 232 7.15 -11.17 -26.65
C ARG A 232 7.23 -10.76 -25.18
N GLU A 233 8.19 -11.34 -24.48
CA GLU A 233 8.42 -11.16 -23.06
C GLU A 233 8.72 -9.69 -22.78
N HIS A 234 7.79 -9.02 -22.10
CA HIS A 234 8.06 -7.75 -21.46
C HIS A 234 7.67 -7.86 -19.99
N THR A 235 8.61 -7.48 -19.14
CA THR A 235 8.63 -7.63 -17.68
C THR A 235 7.55 -6.78 -16.98
N GLN A 236 6.89 -5.87 -17.73
CA GLN A 236 5.81 -4.99 -17.28
C GLN A 236 4.51 -5.70 -16.82
N ALA A 237 4.50 -7.04 -16.77
CA ALA A 237 3.36 -7.87 -16.39
C ALA A 237 3.34 -8.30 -14.90
N CYS A 238 4.42 -8.08 -14.13
CA CYS A 238 4.55 -8.64 -12.77
C CYS A 238 3.62 -7.96 -11.75
N ASN A 239 3.55 -6.62 -11.72
CA ASN A 239 2.82 -5.90 -10.67
C ASN A 239 1.29 -6.01 -10.80
N ASN A 240 0.78 -6.15 -12.02
CA ASN A 240 -0.66 -6.36 -12.26
C ASN A 240 -1.15 -7.62 -11.53
N LEU A 241 -0.33 -8.68 -11.48
CA LEU A 241 -0.68 -9.89 -10.75
C LEU A 241 -0.81 -9.62 -9.24
N LEU A 242 0.05 -8.80 -8.64
CA LEU A 242 -0.07 -8.44 -7.21
C LEU A 242 -1.35 -7.66 -6.92
N VAL A 243 -1.76 -6.77 -7.83
CA VAL A 243 -3.03 -6.05 -7.73
C VAL A 243 -4.22 -7.01 -7.85
N ILE A 244 -4.20 -7.92 -8.82
CA ILE A 244 -5.24 -8.95 -9.00
C ILE A 244 -5.33 -9.87 -7.77
N LEU A 245 -4.19 -10.32 -7.24
CA LEU A 245 -4.15 -11.13 -6.01
C LEU A 245 -4.67 -10.36 -4.80
N THR A 246 -4.49 -9.04 -4.75
CA THR A 246 -5.08 -8.18 -3.73
C THR A 246 -6.60 -8.18 -3.82
N GLU A 247 -7.18 -7.99 -5.01
CA GLU A 247 -8.65 -8.01 -5.19
C GLU A 247 -9.24 -9.39 -4.86
N LEU A 248 -8.57 -10.46 -5.31
CA LEU A 248 -8.95 -11.84 -4.99
C LEU A 248 -8.89 -12.11 -3.49
N LEU A 249 -7.86 -11.65 -2.80
CA LEU A 249 -7.73 -11.83 -1.35
C LEU A 249 -8.80 -11.04 -0.60
N ILE A 250 -9.16 -9.84 -1.08
CA ILE A 250 -10.28 -9.08 -0.52
C ILE A 250 -11.57 -9.90 -0.64
N ALA A 251 -11.86 -10.45 -1.82
CA ALA A 251 -13.05 -11.25 -2.06
C ALA A 251 -13.08 -12.56 -1.23
N ASP A 252 -11.95 -13.24 -1.06
CA ASP A 252 -11.84 -14.45 -0.23
C ASP A 252 -12.11 -14.13 1.25
N ILE A 253 -11.52 -13.04 1.78
CA ILE A 253 -11.73 -12.62 3.17
C ILE A 253 -13.19 -12.19 3.41
N THR A 254 -13.80 -11.46 2.47
CA THR A 254 -15.19 -11.02 2.59
C THR A 254 -16.20 -12.09 2.22
N ARG A 255 -15.74 -13.22 1.68
CA ARG A 255 -16.58 -14.31 1.16
C ARG A 255 -17.56 -13.81 0.09
N GLN A 256 -17.13 -12.85 -0.72
CA GLN A 256 -17.92 -12.28 -1.80
C GLN A 256 -17.60 -12.98 -3.11
N GLU A 257 -18.64 -13.20 -3.91
CA GLU A 257 -18.47 -13.63 -5.28
C GLU A 257 -17.85 -12.49 -6.10
N LEU A 258 -16.90 -12.85 -6.95
CA LEU A 258 -16.21 -11.90 -7.81
C LEU A 258 -16.02 -12.52 -9.19
N LYS A 259 -16.17 -11.71 -10.23
CA LYS A 259 -15.75 -12.06 -11.58
C LYS A 259 -15.27 -10.82 -12.31
N ARG A 260 -14.02 -10.82 -12.74
CA ARG A 260 -13.34 -9.69 -13.36
C ARG A 260 -12.51 -10.13 -14.55
N ILE A 261 -12.26 -9.15 -15.42
CA ILE A 261 -11.34 -9.26 -16.54
C ILE A 261 -10.40 -8.07 -16.43
N TRP A 262 -9.10 -8.34 -16.38
CA TRP A 262 -8.06 -7.34 -16.41
C TRP A 262 -7.26 -7.46 -17.70
N LYS A 263 -7.28 -6.40 -18.51
CA LYS A 263 -6.60 -6.37 -19.80
C LYS A 263 -5.29 -5.60 -19.66
N CYS A 264 -4.18 -6.29 -19.91
CA CYS A 264 -2.86 -5.70 -20.08
C CYS A 264 -2.52 -5.66 -21.58
N ARG A 265 -1.44 -4.95 -21.95
CA ARG A 265 -0.98 -4.83 -23.35
C ARG A 265 -0.83 -6.19 -24.06
N ASN A 266 -0.29 -7.21 -23.37
CA ASN A 266 0.04 -8.51 -23.97
C ASN A 266 -0.70 -9.70 -23.33
N LYS A 267 -1.51 -9.46 -22.29
CA LYS A 267 -2.13 -10.50 -21.46
C LYS A 267 -3.54 -10.09 -21.05
N ILE A 268 -4.43 -11.06 -20.98
CA ILE A 268 -5.75 -10.89 -20.37
C ILE A 268 -5.82 -11.84 -19.18
N TYR A 269 -6.07 -11.28 -18.00
CA TYR A 269 -6.37 -12.05 -16.81
C TYR A 269 -7.89 -12.14 -16.64
N ILE A 270 -8.39 -13.35 -16.46
CA ILE A 270 -9.79 -13.59 -16.10
C ILE A 270 -9.76 -14.25 -14.73
N PHE A 271 -10.39 -13.62 -13.74
CA PHE A 271 -10.33 -14.08 -12.37
C PHE A 271 -11.65 -13.88 -11.65
N GLY A 272 -11.79 -14.59 -10.54
CA GLY A 272 -12.97 -14.53 -9.72
C GLY A 272 -12.81 -15.31 -8.42
N ASN A 273 -13.86 -15.24 -7.61
CA ASN A 273 -13.96 -15.98 -6.37
C ASN A 273 -15.32 -16.65 -6.32
N ASP A 274 -15.31 -17.98 -6.27
CA ASP A 274 -16.53 -18.78 -6.12
C ASP A 274 -16.64 -19.16 -4.63
N ASN A 275 -17.68 -18.70 -3.97
CA ASN A 275 -17.88 -18.98 -2.54
C ASN A 275 -18.78 -20.20 -2.29
N SER A 276 -19.13 -20.95 -3.36
CA SER A 276 -19.88 -22.19 -3.23
C SER A 276 -19.05 -23.24 -2.47
N CYS A 277 -19.60 -23.75 -1.37
CA CYS A 277 -18.97 -24.78 -0.55
C CYS A 277 -19.05 -26.20 -1.16
N SER A 278 -19.23 -26.32 -2.48
CA SER A 278 -19.30 -27.62 -3.15
C SER A 278 -17.93 -28.08 -3.65
N ASP A 279 -17.76 -29.39 -3.82
CA ASP A 279 -16.56 -29.97 -4.45
C ASP A 279 -16.31 -29.45 -5.88
N CYS A 280 -17.35 -28.85 -6.48
CA CYS A 280 -17.35 -28.18 -7.78
C CYS A 280 -16.83 -26.72 -7.74
N ALA A 281 -16.39 -26.20 -6.58
CA ALA A 281 -15.77 -24.89 -6.51
C ALA A 281 -14.57 -24.82 -7.47
N ARG A 282 -14.46 -23.71 -8.22
CA ARG A 282 -13.32 -23.50 -9.11
C ARG A 282 -12.01 -23.48 -8.33
N ARG A 283 -10.96 -23.95 -9.00
CA ARG A 283 -9.61 -24.09 -8.46
C ARG A 283 -8.62 -23.40 -9.38
N SER A 284 -7.59 -22.83 -8.80
CA SER A 284 -6.39 -22.40 -9.51
C SER A 284 -5.17 -23.11 -8.95
N TYR A 285 -4.24 -23.42 -9.84
CA TYR A 285 -3.01 -24.13 -9.51
C TYR A 285 -1.83 -23.22 -9.83
N PHE A 286 -1.15 -22.74 -8.79
CA PHE A 286 0.06 -21.96 -8.93
C PHE A 286 1.24 -22.91 -8.91
N THR A 287 1.88 -23.11 -10.06
CA THR A 287 3.13 -23.86 -10.16
C THR A 287 4.28 -22.89 -10.07
N LEU A 288 5.02 -22.96 -8.97
CA LEU A 288 6.20 -22.14 -8.70
C LEU A 288 7.45 -23.01 -8.93
N ILE A 289 8.36 -22.54 -9.76
CA ILE A 289 9.62 -23.23 -10.07
C ILE A 289 10.77 -22.26 -9.78
N ILE A 290 11.70 -22.68 -8.95
CA ILE A 290 12.85 -21.90 -8.50
C ILE A 290 14.12 -22.65 -8.85
N HIS A 291 15.06 -21.98 -9.50
CA HIS A 291 16.43 -22.47 -9.64
C HIS A 291 17.38 -21.51 -8.92
N GLY A 292 18.15 -22.02 -7.97
CA GLY A 292 19.06 -21.20 -7.19
C GLY A 292 19.61 -21.95 -5.97
N PRO A 293 20.46 -21.31 -5.15
CA PRO A 293 21.06 -21.95 -3.99
C PRO A 293 20.03 -22.37 -2.94
N GLU A 294 20.32 -23.42 -2.17
CA GLU A 294 19.41 -23.95 -1.14
C GLU A 294 18.98 -22.88 -0.13
N LYS A 295 19.81 -21.86 0.14
CA LYS A 295 19.44 -20.72 1.00
C LYS A 295 18.23 -19.94 0.47
N ILE A 296 18.14 -19.74 -0.84
CA ILE A 296 17.00 -19.09 -1.49
C ILE A 296 15.79 -20.02 -1.42
N SER A 297 15.97 -21.29 -1.81
CA SER A 297 14.90 -22.29 -1.78
C SER A 297 14.30 -22.46 -0.38
N ALA A 298 15.12 -22.54 0.66
CA ALA A 298 14.70 -22.64 2.05
C ALA A 298 13.93 -21.40 2.52
N LEU A 299 14.39 -20.19 2.16
CA LEU A 299 13.67 -18.95 2.47
C LEU A 299 12.28 -18.96 1.82
N LEU A 300 12.20 -19.28 0.53
CA LEU A 300 10.96 -19.26 -0.24
C LEU A 300 10.01 -20.38 0.21
N ARG A 301 10.53 -21.56 0.54
CA ARG A 301 9.78 -22.67 1.14
C ARG A 301 9.14 -22.26 2.46
N SER A 302 9.89 -21.56 3.31
CA SER A 302 9.40 -21.05 4.57
C SER A 302 8.25 -20.03 4.44
N CYS A 303 8.06 -19.40 3.27
CA CYS A 303 6.91 -18.52 2.99
C CYS A 303 5.59 -19.28 2.83
N LEU A 304 5.63 -20.55 2.39
CA LEU A 304 4.44 -21.37 2.14
C LEU A 304 4.16 -22.36 3.27
N GLU A 305 5.21 -22.92 3.88
CA GLU A 305 5.08 -23.94 4.91
C GLU A 305 4.68 -23.33 6.26
N ASN A 306 5.31 -22.22 6.66
CA ASN A 306 4.99 -21.57 7.94
C ASN A 306 3.70 -20.76 7.85
N ASP A 307 3.02 -20.62 8.99
CA ASP A 307 1.97 -19.62 9.11
C ASP A 307 2.52 -18.21 8.89
N LEU A 308 1.67 -17.32 8.34
CA LEU A 308 2.06 -15.95 8.02
C LEU A 308 2.64 -15.18 9.22
N GLU A 309 2.16 -15.46 10.42
CA GLU A 309 2.61 -14.86 11.68
C GLU A 309 3.95 -15.44 12.17
N ASN A 310 4.24 -16.69 11.80
CA ASN A 310 5.43 -17.43 12.21
C ASN A 310 6.60 -17.29 11.23
N PHE A 311 6.41 -16.59 10.11
CA PHE A 311 7.46 -16.34 9.13
C PHE A 311 8.62 -15.55 9.74
N LYS A 312 9.81 -16.16 9.73
CA LYS A 312 11.05 -15.54 10.20
C LYS A 312 11.63 -14.65 9.12
N TRP A 313 11.56 -13.34 9.34
CA TRP A 313 12.15 -12.37 8.44
C TRP A 313 13.68 -12.47 8.45
N PRO A 314 14.34 -12.49 7.28
CA PRO A 314 15.80 -12.48 7.24
C PRO A 314 16.33 -11.14 7.77
N LEU A 315 17.40 -11.17 8.55
CA LEU A 315 18.10 -9.95 8.99
C LEU A 315 18.70 -9.18 7.81
N GLN A 316 19.13 -9.92 6.78
CA GLN A 316 19.61 -9.38 5.51
C GLN A 316 19.05 -10.24 4.38
N TRP A 317 18.46 -9.60 3.38
CA TRP A 317 17.96 -10.31 2.20
C TRP A 317 19.11 -11.01 1.46
N PRO A 318 18.93 -12.27 1.05
CA PRO A 318 19.93 -12.96 0.24
C PRO A 318 20.14 -12.22 -1.08
N ARG A 319 21.40 -12.21 -1.53
CA ARG A 319 21.84 -11.54 -2.77
C ARG A 319 22.20 -12.54 -3.86
N ASP A 320 22.07 -13.82 -3.54
CA ASP A 320 22.34 -14.93 -4.42
C ASP A 320 21.50 -14.85 -5.69
N GLN A 321 22.09 -15.24 -6.82
CA GLN A 321 21.37 -15.28 -8.08
C GLN A 321 20.41 -16.47 -8.11
N PHE A 322 19.19 -16.24 -8.55
CA PHE A 322 18.21 -17.30 -8.76
C PHE A 322 17.26 -16.95 -9.92
N THR A 323 16.60 -17.95 -10.49
CA THR A 323 15.50 -17.79 -11.43
C THR A 323 14.20 -18.25 -10.80
N PHE A 324 13.11 -17.60 -11.20
CA PHE A 324 11.78 -17.88 -10.70
C PHE A 324 10.80 -17.90 -11.86
N TYR A 325 10.04 -18.98 -11.96
CA TYR A 325 8.96 -19.15 -12.92
C TYR A 325 7.66 -19.38 -12.18
N LEU A 326 6.61 -18.69 -12.64
CA LEU A 326 5.25 -18.83 -12.14
C LEU A 326 4.33 -19.20 -13.30
N ASN A 327 3.71 -20.37 -13.20
CA ASN A 327 2.65 -20.80 -14.11
C ASN A 327 1.33 -20.87 -13.33
N ILE A 328 0.25 -20.39 -13.95
CA ILE A 328 -1.09 -20.23 -13.35
C ILE A 328 -2.12 -20.98 -14.18
#